data_AF-A0AAW4HHS1-F1
#
_entry.id   AF-A0AAW4HHS1-F1
#
_cell.length_a   1.000
_cell.length_b   1.000
_cell.length_c   1.000
_cell.angle_alpha   90.00
_cell.angle_beta   90.00
_cell.angle_gamma   90.00
#
_symmetry.space_group_name_H-M   'P 1'
#
loop_
_entity.id
_entity.type
_entity.pdbx_description
1 polymer ?
#
loop_
_entity_poly.entity_id
_entity_poly.type
_entity_poly.pdbx_seq_one_letter_code
_entity_poly.pdbx_strand_id
1 'polypeptide(L)'
;MKEWYSSREVIELDGTPKNTNAINKKARLNNWIMRKAEGKGRAMEYHISNFHPDIQKKLIEKYVTNKNDKARLLAQDWTLPPSNAYGLKPLEEFESWAKLPVYDVHAAAGAGTLVQSEYQIGAFSLPVELLLEYGLKPEFSSVIFVDGDSMEPTLSDRDRLLVDIREQQHPVANGVYVIRIDDAVYVKRLHWDIENSVYKVISDNLKYPAFNINHKNGRNFKIIGKAVAPVMKKII
;
A
#
# COMPACT_ATOMS: atom_id res chain seq x y z
N MET A 1 -10.47 30.30 -20.40
CA MET A 1 -10.32 28.87 -20.73
C MET A 1 -11.45 28.08 -20.06
N LYS A 2 -12.22 27.28 -20.81
CA LYS A 2 -13.39 26.55 -20.28
C LYS A 2 -12.96 25.17 -19.79
N GLU A 3 -12.80 25.04 -18.48
CA GLU A 3 -12.34 23.80 -17.81
C GLU A 3 -13.45 23.11 -17.00
N TRP A 4 -14.62 23.75 -16.88
CA TRP A 4 -15.73 23.32 -16.04
C TRP A 4 -16.95 23.07 -16.91
N TYR A 5 -17.57 21.90 -16.72
CA TYR A 5 -18.66 21.40 -17.54
C TYR A 5 -19.82 20.93 -16.67
N SER A 6 -21.03 21.34 -17.03
CA SER A 6 -22.26 20.92 -16.36
C SER A 6 -22.62 19.46 -16.70
N SER A 7 -23.41 18.81 -15.85
CA SER A 7 -23.91 17.45 -16.13
C SER A 7 -24.65 17.33 -17.47
N ARG A 8 -25.32 18.40 -17.93
CA ARG A 8 -26.01 18.41 -19.23
C ARG A 8 -25.02 18.33 -20.39
N GLU A 9 -23.96 19.11 -20.34
CA GLU A 9 -22.95 19.16 -21.41
C GLU A 9 -22.20 17.84 -21.57
N VAL A 10 -22.03 17.09 -20.47
CA VAL A 10 -21.31 15.81 -20.44
C VAL A 10 -22.15 14.65 -20.99
N ILE A 11 -23.47 14.65 -20.82
CA ILE A 11 -24.38 13.59 -21.31
C ILE A 11 -24.50 13.59 -22.82
N GLU A 12 -24.31 14.75 -23.45
CA GLU A 12 -24.38 14.89 -24.90
C GLU A 12 -23.18 14.27 -25.64
N LEU A 13 -22.32 13.51 -24.94
CA LEU A 13 -21.15 12.84 -25.50
C LEU A 13 -21.30 11.32 -25.44
N ASP A 14 -21.05 10.65 -26.57
CA ASP A 14 -21.00 9.19 -26.61
C ASP A 14 -19.91 8.63 -25.69
N GLY A 15 -20.29 7.68 -24.84
CA GLY A 15 -19.41 7.05 -23.83
C GLY A 15 -19.63 7.54 -22.39
N THR A 16 -20.52 8.50 -22.15
CA THR A 16 -20.89 8.96 -20.80
C THR A 16 -22.24 8.40 -20.35
N PRO A 17 -22.57 8.43 -19.05
CA PRO A 17 -23.90 8.05 -18.58
C PRO A 17 -24.99 8.92 -19.24
N LYS A 18 -26.04 8.30 -19.77
CA LYS A 18 -27.15 9.00 -20.48
C LYS A 18 -28.04 9.87 -19.58
N ASN A 19 -27.72 10.00 -18.29
CA ASN A 19 -28.58 10.63 -17.28
C ASN A 19 -27.76 11.54 -16.35
N THR A 20 -28.25 12.76 -16.12
CA THR A 20 -27.65 13.76 -15.21
C THR A 20 -27.54 13.24 -13.79
N ASN A 21 -28.54 12.47 -13.34
CA ASN A 21 -28.53 11.87 -12.02
C ASN A 21 -27.45 10.79 -11.89
N ALA A 22 -27.17 10.04 -12.97
CA ALA A 22 -26.09 9.05 -12.97
C ALA A 22 -24.72 9.73 -12.88
N ILE A 23 -24.52 10.86 -13.56
CA ILE A 23 -23.30 11.68 -13.44
C ILE A 23 -23.17 12.24 -12.02
N ASN A 24 -24.22 12.84 -11.47
CA ASN A 24 -24.19 13.40 -10.11
C ASN A 24 -23.90 12.30 -9.06
N LYS A 25 -24.47 11.10 -9.23
CA LYS A 25 -24.19 9.94 -8.37
C LYS A 25 -22.73 9.50 -8.51
N LYS A 26 -22.23 9.36 -9.75
CA LYS A 26 -20.85 8.96 -10.04
C LYS A 26 -19.84 9.98 -9.51
N ALA A 27 -20.14 11.27 -9.61
CA ALA A 27 -19.31 12.35 -9.09
C ALA A 27 -19.19 12.30 -7.56
N ARG A 28 -20.29 12.04 -6.86
CA ARG A 28 -20.28 11.85 -5.40
C ARG A 28 -19.54 10.60 -4.96
N LEU A 29 -19.71 9.49 -5.69
CA LEU A 29 -19.04 8.23 -5.38
C LEU A 29 -17.51 8.31 -5.59
N ASN A 30 -17.07 9.05 -6.59
CA ASN A 30 -15.65 9.16 -6.96
C ASN A 30 -14.99 10.46 -6.50
N ASN A 31 -15.63 11.23 -5.60
CA ASN A 31 -15.13 12.50 -5.07
C ASN A 31 -14.60 13.45 -6.17
N TRP A 32 -15.37 13.61 -7.25
CA TRP A 32 -14.97 14.46 -8.37
C TRP A 32 -14.73 15.91 -7.96
N ILE A 33 -13.75 16.55 -8.60
CA ILE A 33 -13.52 17.99 -8.47
C ILE A 33 -14.72 18.71 -9.09
N MET A 34 -15.52 19.36 -8.26
CA MET A 34 -16.77 20.01 -8.66
C MET A 34 -16.97 21.34 -7.97
N ARG A 35 -17.67 22.26 -8.64
CA ARG A 35 -18.03 23.58 -8.12
C ARG A 35 -19.50 23.88 -8.39
N LYS A 36 -20.04 24.88 -7.68
CA LYS A 36 -21.38 25.40 -7.99
C LYS A 36 -21.33 26.12 -9.35
N ALA A 37 -22.29 25.83 -10.22
CA ALA A 37 -22.43 26.49 -11.51
C ALA A 37 -22.73 27.98 -11.32
N GLU A 38 -22.28 28.80 -12.28
CA GLU A 38 -22.51 30.24 -12.25
C GLU A 38 -24.01 30.56 -12.46
N GLY A 39 -24.62 31.24 -11.47
CA GLY A 39 -26.04 31.64 -11.50
C GLY A 39 -26.81 31.38 -10.19
N LYS A 40 -28.11 31.70 -10.19
CA LYS A 40 -29.00 31.60 -9.01
C LYS A 40 -29.47 30.16 -8.69
N GLY A 41 -28.92 29.14 -9.36
CA GLY A 41 -29.35 27.74 -9.24
C GLY A 41 -28.54 26.88 -8.26
N ARG A 42 -28.93 25.61 -8.10
CA ARG A 42 -28.19 24.56 -7.35
C ARG A 42 -27.42 23.61 -8.28
N ALA A 43 -27.23 24.01 -9.54
CA ALA A 43 -26.52 23.19 -10.52
C ALA A 43 -25.02 23.12 -10.18
N MET A 44 -24.39 21.99 -10.50
CA MET A 44 -22.98 21.74 -10.29
C MET A 44 -22.26 21.60 -11.63
N GLU A 45 -21.02 22.08 -11.66
CA GLU A 45 -20.06 21.88 -12.75
C GLU A 45 -18.92 20.98 -12.28
N TYR A 46 -18.39 20.21 -13.22
CA TYR A 46 -17.34 19.23 -13.02
C TYR A 46 -16.10 19.65 -13.80
N HIS A 47 -14.95 19.58 -13.14
CA HIS A 47 -13.68 19.90 -13.78
C HIS A 47 -13.32 18.86 -14.85
N ILE A 48 -12.66 19.29 -15.93
CA ILE A 48 -12.31 18.45 -17.09
C ILE A 48 -11.42 17.25 -16.73
N SER A 49 -10.57 17.36 -15.72
CA SER A 49 -9.68 16.29 -15.26
C SER A 49 -10.40 15.06 -14.70
N ASN A 50 -11.71 15.15 -14.37
CA ASN A 50 -12.47 14.00 -13.88
C ASN A 50 -12.81 12.99 -14.99
N PHE A 51 -12.61 13.35 -16.26
CA PHE A 51 -13.05 12.55 -17.41
C PHE A 51 -11.90 11.81 -18.08
N HIS A 52 -12.20 10.69 -18.75
CA HIS A 52 -11.23 9.97 -19.59
C HIS A 52 -10.72 10.87 -20.74
N PRO A 53 -9.46 10.75 -21.20
CA PRO A 53 -8.89 11.57 -22.27
C PRO A 53 -9.78 11.70 -23.52
N ASP A 54 -10.47 10.64 -23.92
CA ASP A 54 -11.41 10.69 -25.06
C ASP A 54 -12.58 11.65 -24.83
N ILE A 55 -13.13 11.67 -23.61
CA ILE A 55 -14.22 12.57 -23.23
C ILE A 55 -13.69 14.00 -23.09
N GLN A 56 -12.49 14.18 -22.53
CA GLN A 56 -11.84 15.48 -22.46
C GLN A 56 -11.68 16.09 -23.86
N LYS A 57 -11.15 15.31 -24.81
CA LYS A 57 -11.00 15.72 -26.21
C LYS A 57 -12.34 16.13 -26.82
N LYS A 58 -13.39 15.33 -26.66
CA LYS A 58 -14.74 15.63 -27.17
C LYS A 58 -15.33 16.90 -26.53
N LEU A 59 -15.17 17.10 -25.23
CA LEU A 59 -15.63 18.30 -24.51
C LEU A 59 -14.91 19.57 -25.00
N ILE A 60 -13.60 19.47 -25.19
CA ILE A 60 -12.78 20.56 -25.71
C ILE A 60 -13.19 20.88 -27.15
N GLU A 61 -13.32 19.87 -27.99
CA GLU A 61 -13.67 20.04 -29.40
C GLU A 61 -15.04 20.67 -29.62
N LYS A 62 -16.02 20.32 -28.77
CA LYS A 62 -17.40 20.76 -28.88
C LYS A 62 -17.65 22.15 -28.27
N TYR A 63 -17.06 22.46 -27.12
CA TYR A 63 -17.43 23.65 -26.34
C TYR A 63 -16.36 24.75 -26.29
N VAL A 64 -15.14 24.50 -26.80
CA VAL A 64 -14.07 25.51 -26.82
C VAL A 64 -13.94 26.10 -28.22
N THR A 65 -14.34 27.36 -28.36
CA THR A 65 -14.40 28.07 -29.64
C THR A 65 -13.09 28.77 -30.02
N ASN A 66 -12.30 29.21 -29.03
CA ASN A 66 -11.02 29.86 -29.27
C ASN A 66 -9.93 28.83 -29.62
N LYS A 67 -9.27 29.00 -30.77
CA LYS A 67 -8.24 28.07 -31.27
C LYS A 67 -7.02 27.97 -30.36
N ASN A 68 -6.59 29.06 -29.74
CA ASN A 68 -5.43 29.07 -28.85
C ASN A 68 -5.74 28.35 -27.53
N ASP A 69 -6.93 28.58 -26.97
CA ASP A 69 -7.40 27.86 -25.78
C ASP A 69 -7.57 26.37 -26.07
N LYS A 70 -8.11 26.03 -27.24
CA LYS A 70 -8.27 24.64 -27.68
C LYS A 70 -6.92 23.92 -27.79
N ALA A 71 -5.91 24.56 -28.38
CA ALA A 71 -4.56 24.01 -28.48
C ALA A 71 -3.92 23.82 -27.10
N ARG A 72 -4.06 24.79 -26.18
CA ARG A 72 -3.55 24.67 -24.80
C ARG A 72 -4.23 23.55 -24.03
N LEU A 73 -5.56 23.47 -24.09
CA LEU A 73 -6.33 22.44 -23.38
C LEU A 73 -6.05 21.02 -23.89
N LEU A 74 -5.82 20.84 -25.19
CA LEU A 74 -5.46 19.55 -25.78
C LEU A 74 -4.00 19.15 -25.50
N ALA A 75 -3.10 20.13 -25.31
CA ALA A 75 -1.69 19.88 -24.99
C ALA A 75 -1.45 19.65 -23.49
N GLN A 76 -2.43 19.98 -22.64
CA GLN A 76 -2.33 19.83 -21.20
C GLN A 76 -2.65 18.39 -20.79
N ASP A 77 -1.76 17.79 -19.99
CA ASP A 77 -1.98 16.46 -19.43
C ASP A 77 -2.91 16.57 -18.23
N TRP A 78 -4.16 16.14 -18.43
CA TRP A 78 -5.21 16.13 -17.42
C TRP A 78 -5.37 14.77 -16.74
N THR A 79 -4.46 13.82 -16.99
CA THR A 79 -4.53 12.51 -16.37
C THR A 79 -4.44 12.67 -14.86
N LEU A 80 -5.47 12.21 -14.16
CA LEU A 80 -5.28 11.83 -12.76
C LEU A 80 -4.20 10.74 -12.74
N PRO A 81 -3.35 10.67 -11.70
CA PRO A 81 -2.46 9.54 -11.55
C PRO A 81 -3.30 8.26 -11.71
N PRO A 82 -2.82 7.27 -12.49
CA PRO A 82 -3.59 6.07 -12.73
C PRO A 82 -4.05 5.50 -11.39
N SER A 83 -5.31 5.04 -11.34
CA SER A 83 -5.79 4.36 -10.16
C SER A 83 -4.80 3.25 -9.81
N ASN A 84 -4.36 3.22 -8.56
CA ASN A 84 -3.56 2.11 -8.04
C ASN A 84 -4.36 0.80 -7.93
N ALA A 85 -5.67 0.82 -8.23
CA ALA A 85 -6.51 -0.35 -8.33
C ALA A 85 -6.50 -0.90 -9.76
N TYR A 86 -5.91 -2.08 -9.95
CA TYR A 86 -5.92 -2.82 -11.21
C TYR A 86 -7.23 -3.60 -11.35
N GLY A 87 -8.34 -2.89 -11.57
CA GLY A 87 -9.65 -3.50 -11.83
C GLY A 87 -10.35 -4.09 -10.59
N LEU A 88 -11.61 -4.46 -10.77
CA LEU A 88 -12.40 -5.17 -9.77
C LEU A 88 -12.39 -6.65 -10.12
N LYS A 89 -11.80 -7.48 -9.27
CA LYS A 89 -11.89 -8.94 -9.35
C LYS A 89 -12.83 -9.44 -8.25
N PRO A 90 -13.98 -10.05 -8.58
CA PRO A 90 -14.85 -10.72 -7.62
C PRO A 90 -14.09 -11.75 -6.77
N LEU A 91 -14.52 -11.94 -5.53
CA LEU A 91 -13.86 -12.88 -4.61
C LEU A 91 -13.91 -14.33 -5.12
N GLU A 92 -14.98 -14.66 -5.85
CA GLU A 92 -15.23 -15.96 -6.45
C GLU A 92 -14.25 -16.30 -7.58
N GLU A 93 -13.59 -15.30 -8.18
CA GLU A 93 -12.60 -15.49 -9.24
C GLU A 93 -11.19 -15.81 -8.69
N PHE A 94 -10.99 -15.78 -7.37
CA PHE A 94 -9.76 -16.27 -6.76
C PHE A 94 -9.80 -17.79 -6.59
N GLU A 95 -9.12 -18.49 -7.50
CA GLU A 95 -9.04 -19.95 -7.56
C GLU A 95 -8.44 -20.60 -6.28
N SER A 96 -7.49 -19.93 -5.63
CA SER A 96 -6.75 -20.52 -4.50
C SER A 96 -6.47 -19.56 -3.36
N TRP A 97 -6.61 -20.08 -2.15
CA TRP A 97 -6.43 -19.37 -0.89
C TRP A 97 -5.42 -20.09 -0.02
N ALA A 98 -4.51 -19.33 0.58
CA ALA A 98 -3.52 -19.81 1.53
C ALA A 98 -3.87 -19.36 2.94
N LYS A 99 -3.81 -20.29 3.90
CA LYS A 99 -3.89 -19.99 5.34
C LYS A 99 -2.48 -19.82 5.88
N LEU A 100 -2.10 -18.58 6.18
CA LEU A 100 -0.80 -18.26 6.74
C LEU A 100 -0.87 -18.30 8.28
N PRO A 101 0.11 -18.92 8.97
CA PRO A 101 0.17 -18.88 10.42
C PRO A 101 0.40 -17.45 10.91
N VAL A 102 -0.29 -17.08 11.99
CA VAL A 102 -0.14 -15.78 12.66
C VAL A 102 0.60 -16.00 13.98
N TYR A 103 1.70 -15.30 14.19
CA TYR A 103 2.51 -15.37 15.41
C TYR A 103 2.42 -14.08 16.22
N ASP A 104 2.37 -14.22 17.54
CA ASP A 104 2.58 -13.12 18.48
C ASP A 104 4.07 -13.04 18.85
N VAL A 105 4.64 -11.84 18.67
CA VAL A 105 6.06 -11.57 18.94
C VAL A 105 6.35 -11.55 20.45
N HIS A 106 5.37 -11.21 21.29
CA HIS A 106 5.53 -11.20 22.76
C HIS A 106 5.63 -12.60 23.38
N ALA A 107 4.87 -13.56 22.84
CA ALA A 107 4.81 -14.90 23.40
C ALA A 107 6.14 -15.68 23.22
N ALA A 108 6.99 -15.25 22.28
CA ALA A 108 8.31 -15.83 22.04
C ALA A 108 9.39 -15.36 23.03
N ALA A 109 9.17 -14.24 23.75
CA ALA A 109 10.19 -13.61 24.60
C ALA A 109 10.14 -14.00 26.09
N GLY A 110 9.12 -14.77 26.52
CA GLY A 110 8.87 -15.06 27.93
C GLY A 110 9.21 -16.48 28.40
N ALA A 111 9.46 -17.42 27.50
CA ALA A 111 9.67 -18.83 27.85
C ALA A 111 11.07 -19.27 27.38
N GLY A 112 12.05 -19.25 28.30
CA GLY A 112 13.43 -19.68 28.05
C GLY A 112 13.58 -21.19 27.80
N THR A 113 12.72 -21.80 26.98
CA THR A 113 12.76 -23.21 26.58
C THR A 113 12.17 -23.33 25.18
N LEU A 114 13.03 -23.61 24.19
CA LEU A 114 12.61 -23.85 22.81
C LEU A 114 11.50 -24.90 22.75
N VAL A 115 10.29 -24.48 22.40
CA VAL A 115 9.28 -25.40 21.87
C VAL A 115 8.97 -24.97 20.44
N GLN A 116 9.09 -25.91 19.50
CA GLN A 116 8.90 -25.75 18.05
C GLN A 116 7.45 -25.36 17.63
N SER A 117 6.65 -24.77 18.53
CA SER A 117 5.25 -24.38 18.36
C SER A 117 4.86 -23.07 19.07
N GLU A 118 5.82 -22.25 19.50
CA GLU A 118 5.56 -21.00 20.24
C GLU A 118 5.22 -19.82 19.30
N TYR A 119 4.07 -19.16 19.32
CA TYR A 119 2.70 -19.53 19.70
C TYR A 119 1.87 -19.09 18.49
N GLN A 120 1.47 -20.01 17.62
CA GLN A 120 0.55 -19.65 16.53
C GLN A 120 -0.79 -19.23 17.16
N ILE A 121 -1.09 -17.94 17.13
CA ILE A 121 -2.32 -17.38 17.72
C ILE A 121 -3.50 -17.37 16.74
N GLY A 122 -3.26 -17.73 15.48
CA GLY A 122 -4.31 -17.84 14.49
C GLY A 122 -3.82 -18.15 13.09
N ALA A 123 -4.71 -17.93 12.13
CA ALA A 123 -4.42 -18.02 10.71
C ALA A 123 -4.98 -16.80 9.98
N PHE A 124 -4.25 -16.32 8.97
CA PHE A 124 -4.68 -15.24 8.10
C PHE A 124 -4.81 -15.78 6.68
N SER A 125 -6.01 -15.68 6.10
CA SER A 125 -6.27 -16.22 4.76
C SER A 125 -6.06 -15.15 3.71
N LEU A 126 -5.21 -15.44 2.73
CA LEU A 126 -4.92 -14.56 1.59
C LEU A 126 -5.01 -15.35 0.27
N PRO A 127 -5.47 -14.72 -0.83
CA PRO A 127 -5.35 -15.32 -2.16
C PRO A 127 -3.89 -15.60 -2.49
N VAL A 128 -3.61 -16.78 -3.05
CA VAL A 128 -2.24 -17.18 -3.41
C VAL A 128 -1.65 -16.25 -4.47
N GLU A 129 -2.49 -15.79 -5.41
CA GLU A 129 -2.11 -14.82 -6.45
C GLU A 129 -1.50 -13.55 -5.85
N LEU A 130 -2.11 -12.98 -4.80
CA LEU A 130 -1.56 -11.79 -4.13
C LEU A 130 -0.23 -12.07 -3.43
N LEU A 131 -0.04 -13.27 -2.84
CA LEU A 131 1.26 -13.63 -2.27
C LEU A 131 2.35 -13.67 -3.36
N LEU A 132 2.02 -14.23 -4.53
CA LEU A 132 2.94 -14.33 -5.66
C LEU A 132 3.32 -12.95 -6.22
N GLU A 133 2.39 -11.97 -6.24
CA GLU A 133 2.70 -10.57 -6.62
C GLU A 133 3.80 -9.95 -5.74
N TYR A 134 3.87 -10.33 -4.46
CA TYR A 134 4.91 -9.92 -3.52
C TYR A 134 6.13 -10.85 -3.52
N GLY A 135 6.21 -11.82 -4.45
CA GLY A 135 7.31 -12.79 -4.55
C GLY A 135 7.33 -13.85 -3.44
N LEU A 136 6.19 -14.05 -2.77
CA LEU A 136 6.02 -14.95 -1.64
C LEU A 136 5.37 -16.27 -2.05
N LYS A 137 5.75 -17.34 -1.34
CA LYS A 137 5.09 -18.65 -1.42
C LYS A 137 4.37 -18.94 -0.10
N PRO A 138 3.14 -19.48 -0.12
CA PRO A 138 2.38 -19.81 1.09
C PRO A 138 3.17 -20.59 2.15
N GLU A 139 3.92 -21.60 1.72
CA GLU A 139 4.76 -22.49 2.54
C GLU A 139 5.90 -21.76 3.28
N PHE A 140 6.31 -20.59 2.81
CA PHE A 140 7.36 -19.77 3.43
C PHE A 140 6.86 -18.39 3.84
N SER A 141 5.56 -18.25 4.07
CA SER A 141 4.94 -16.99 4.46
C SER A 141 4.29 -17.11 5.84
N SER A 142 4.48 -16.09 6.66
CA SER A 142 3.81 -15.97 7.96
C SER A 142 3.34 -14.54 8.18
N VAL A 143 2.41 -14.36 9.12
CA VAL A 143 2.01 -13.03 9.58
C VAL A 143 2.46 -12.84 11.02
N ILE A 144 3.02 -11.69 11.35
CA ILE A 144 3.37 -11.32 12.72
C ILE A 144 2.69 -10.02 13.13
N PHE A 145 2.48 -9.82 14.43
CA PHE A 145 2.09 -8.53 14.97
C PHE A 145 3.32 -7.66 15.27
N VAL A 146 3.25 -6.41 14.84
CA VAL A 146 4.21 -5.38 15.24
C VAL A 146 3.88 -4.93 16.65
N ASP A 147 4.90 -4.85 17.50
CA ASP A 147 4.79 -4.35 18.87
C ASP A 147 5.61 -3.08 19.07
N GLY A 148 4.99 -2.09 19.71
CA GLY A 148 5.61 -0.83 20.08
C GLY A 148 5.77 0.14 18.91
N ASP A 149 6.38 1.30 19.20
CA ASP A 149 6.50 2.43 18.28
C ASP A 149 7.88 2.51 17.59
N SER A 150 8.77 1.53 17.81
CA SER A 150 10.16 1.64 17.37
C SER A 150 10.35 1.68 15.85
N MET A 151 9.35 1.24 15.10
CA MET A 151 9.35 1.27 13.63
C MET A 151 8.44 2.38 13.06
N GLU A 152 7.90 3.28 13.88
CA GLU A 152 7.14 4.43 13.38
C GLU A 152 8.05 5.39 12.58
N PRO A 153 7.57 5.98 11.47
CA PRO A 153 6.20 5.91 10.93
C PRO A 153 5.96 4.74 9.95
N THR A 154 7.00 3.94 9.67
CA THR A 154 6.94 2.85 8.69
C THR A 154 5.93 1.78 9.12
N LEU A 155 5.99 1.36 10.38
CA LEU A 155 5.08 0.40 11.00
C LEU A 155 4.63 0.95 12.36
N SER A 156 3.34 0.81 12.64
CA SER A 156 2.73 1.21 13.90
C SER A 156 2.48 0.01 14.81
N ASP A 157 2.36 0.29 16.11
CA ASP A 157 1.91 -0.70 17.09
C ASP A 157 0.63 -1.40 16.61
N ARG A 158 0.61 -2.75 16.69
CA ARG A 158 -0.46 -3.65 16.25
C ARG A 158 -0.66 -3.82 14.75
N ASP A 159 0.22 -3.25 13.92
CA ASP A 159 0.22 -3.59 12.49
C ASP A 159 0.46 -5.09 12.30
N ARG A 160 -0.12 -5.66 11.24
CA ARG A 160 0.15 -7.05 10.83
C ARG A 160 1.10 -7.06 9.65
N LEU A 161 2.18 -7.79 9.78
CA LEU A 161 3.27 -7.82 8.80
C LEU A 161 3.37 -9.18 8.15
N LEU A 162 3.39 -9.20 6.82
CA LEU A 162 3.69 -10.39 6.03
C LEU A 162 5.20 -10.59 5.97
N VAL A 163 5.65 -11.79 6.35
CA VAL A 163 7.05 -12.13 6.52
C VAL A 163 7.41 -13.34 5.65
N ASP A 164 8.48 -13.19 4.88
CA ASP A 164 9.16 -14.27 4.18
C ASP A 164 10.13 -14.96 5.12
N ILE A 165 9.87 -16.23 5.44
CA ILE A 165 10.67 -17.03 6.38
C ILE A 165 11.71 -17.93 5.69
N ARG A 166 11.93 -17.76 4.38
CA ARG A 166 13.02 -18.45 3.68
C ARG A 166 14.37 -18.03 4.28
N GLU A 167 15.26 -19.01 4.45
CA GLU A 167 16.64 -18.75 4.82
C GLU A 167 17.30 -17.89 3.74
N GLN A 168 17.98 -16.83 4.15
CA GLN A 168 18.67 -15.91 3.27
C GLN A 168 20.17 -16.03 3.48
N GLN A 169 20.93 -15.99 2.38
CA GLN A 169 22.39 -15.97 2.45
C GLN A 169 22.85 -14.69 3.14
N HIS A 170 23.77 -14.85 4.09
CA HIS A 170 24.42 -13.71 4.73
C HIS A 170 25.58 -13.19 3.84
N PRO A 171 25.71 -11.86 3.66
CA PRO A 171 24.88 -10.83 4.25
C PRO A 171 23.53 -10.62 3.52
N VAL A 172 22.43 -10.50 4.29
CA VAL A 172 21.12 -10.11 3.74
C VAL A 172 21.11 -8.68 3.20
N ALA A 173 20.25 -8.41 2.22
CA ALA A 173 20.08 -7.08 1.63
C ALA A 173 19.51 -6.07 2.63
N ASN A 174 19.69 -4.77 2.36
CA ASN A 174 19.09 -3.72 3.18
C ASN A 174 17.56 -3.83 3.17
N GLY A 175 16.94 -3.79 4.33
CA GLY A 175 15.49 -4.00 4.45
C GLY A 175 15.02 -4.11 5.89
N VAL A 176 13.71 -4.33 6.06
CA VAL A 176 13.10 -4.60 7.37
C VAL A 176 13.06 -6.11 7.58
N TYR A 177 13.49 -6.55 8.76
CA TYR A 177 13.60 -7.96 9.11
C TYR A 177 13.02 -8.21 10.49
N VAL A 178 12.55 -9.44 10.65
CA VAL A 178 12.26 -10.04 11.95
C VAL A 178 13.54 -10.69 12.43
N ILE A 179 14.06 -10.24 13.56
CA ILE A 179 15.30 -10.73 14.14
C ILE A 179 15.06 -11.21 15.57
N ARG A 180 15.85 -12.18 16.01
CA ARG A 180 15.95 -12.59 17.39
C ARG A 180 17.28 -12.14 17.95
N ILE A 181 17.25 -11.57 19.15
CA ILE A 181 18.43 -11.27 19.97
C ILE A 181 18.13 -11.82 21.36
N ASP A 182 18.99 -12.72 21.83
CA ASP A 182 18.76 -13.59 22.99
C ASP A 182 17.45 -14.35 22.83
N ASP A 183 16.50 -14.10 23.71
CA ASP A 183 15.17 -14.71 23.69
C ASP A 183 14.11 -13.75 23.12
N ALA A 184 14.46 -12.50 22.82
CA ALA A 184 13.51 -11.49 22.35
C ALA A 184 13.50 -11.36 20.82
N VAL A 185 12.30 -11.18 20.26
CA VAL A 185 12.09 -10.97 18.83
C VAL A 185 11.78 -9.50 18.56
N TYR A 186 12.40 -8.96 17.51
CA TYR A 186 12.30 -7.56 17.12
C TYR A 186 12.03 -7.43 15.62
N VAL A 187 11.25 -6.41 15.25
CA VAL A 187 11.17 -5.94 13.87
C VAL A 187 12.08 -4.73 13.74
N LYS A 188 13.14 -4.83 12.92
CA LYS A 188 14.15 -3.78 12.75
C LYS A 188 14.61 -3.68 11.30
N ARG A 189 15.12 -2.52 10.93
CA ARG A 189 15.83 -2.35 9.66
C ARG A 189 17.26 -2.81 9.81
N LEU A 190 17.70 -3.71 8.94
CA LEU A 190 19.08 -4.16 8.88
C LEU A 190 19.81 -3.47 7.73
N HIS A 191 21.02 -3.04 8.02
CA HIS A 191 21.98 -2.56 7.04
C HIS A 191 23.31 -3.29 7.26
N TRP A 192 23.85 -3.89 6.20
CA TRP A 192 25.15 -4.56 6.26
C TRP A 192 26.28 -3.55 6.07
N ASP A 193 27.12 -3.40 7.09
CA ASP A 193 28.35 -2.63 7.01
C ASP A 193 29.48 -3.56 6.52
N ILE A 194 29.89 -3.33 5.28
CA ILE A 194 30.92 -4.14 4.60
C ILE A 194 32.29 -3.92 5.25
N GLU A 195 32.62 -2.70 5.68
CA GLU A 195 33.94 -2.36 6.21
C GLU A 195 34.18 -3.04 7.55
N ASN A 196 33.17 -3.00 8.43
CA ASN A 196 33.26 -3.56 9.77
C ASN A 196 32.76 -5.01 9.86
N SER A 197 32.17 -5.55 8.79
CA SER A 197 31.56 -6.88 8.76
C SER A 197 30.52 -7.09 9.89
N VAL A 198 29.67 -6.08 10.10
CA VAL A 198 28.61 -6.09 11.12
C VAL A 198 27.28 -5.66 10.51
N TYR A 199 26.18 -6.08 11.12
CA TYR A 199 24.86 -5.52 10.87
C TYR A 199 24.64 -4.30 11.75
N LYS A 200 24.28 -3.18 11.13
CA LYS A 200 23.66 -2.05 11.82
C LYS A 200 22.16 -2.31 11.95
N VAL A 201 21.68 -2.44 13.17
CA VAL A 201 20.27 -2.63 13.53
C VAL A 201 19.66 -1.26 13.81
N ILE A 202 18.69 -0.88 12.98
CA ILE A 202 18.12 0.47 12.93
C ILE A 202 16.63 0.40 13.27
N SER A 203 16.21 1.30 14.14
CA SER A 203 14.79 1.62 14.38
C SER A 203 14.42 2.78 13.47
N ASP A 204 13.30 2.71 12.77
CA ASP A 204 12.85 3.82 11.91
C ASP A 204 12.40 5.04 12.76
N ASN A 205 12.01 4.79 14.02
CA ASN A 205 11.73 5.84 14.99
C ASN A 205 13.03 6.33 15.65
N LEU A 206 13.37 7.61 15.40
CA LEU A 206 14.61 8.26 15.85
C LEU A 206 14.78 8.36 17.37
N LYS A 207 13.72 8.12 18.17
CA LYS A 207 13.83 8.02 19.63
C LYS A 207 14.72 6.87 20.07
N TYR A 208 14.88 5.85 19.23
CA TYR A 208 15.60 4.63 19.54
C TYR A 208 16.97 4.62 18.82
N PRO A 209 18.10 4.56 19.55
CA PRO A 209 19.41 4.56 18.94
C PRO A 209 19.66 3.28 18.15
N ALA A 210 20.36 3.41 17.02
CA ALA A 210 20.87 2.26 16.27
C ALA A 210 22.06 1.62 16.99
N PHE A 211 22.26 0.32 16.79
CA PHE A 211 23.39 -0.43 17.35
C PHE A 211 23.93 -1.45 16.35
N ASN A 212 25.17 -1.89 16.56
CA ASN A 212 25.82 -2.86 15.68
C ASN A 212 25.84 -4.26 16.31
N ILE A 213 25.61 -5.29 15.50
CA ILE A 213 25.63 -6.70 15.92
C ILE A 213 26.30 -7.57 14.83
N ASN A 214 26.96 -8.64 15.24
CA ASN A 214 27.43 -9.69 14.34
C ASN A 214 27.24 -11.07 14.99
N HIS A 215 27.52 -12.14 14.25
CA HIS A 215 27.39 -13.51 14.76
C HIS A 215 28.40 -13.87 15.88
N LYS A 216 29.47 -13.08 16.09
CA LYS A 216 30.51 -13.35 17.09
C LYS A 216 30.26 -12.66 18.44
N ASN A 217 29.68 -11.47 18.41
CA ASN A 217 29.32 -10.65 19.56
C ASN A 217 27.83 -10.86 19.95
N GLY A 218 27.12 -11.66 19.15
CA GLY A 218 25.68 -11.77 19.17
C GLY A 218 25.20 -12.66 20.31
N ARG A 219 24.64 -11.99 21.32
CA ARG A 219 23.44 -12.36 22.07
C ARG A 219 22.44 -13.20 21.24
N ASN A 220 22.75 -14.47 20.95
CA ASN A 220 21.97 -15.40 20.13
C ASN A 220 21.33 -14.80 18.86
N PHE A 221 22.05 -13.94 18.13
CA PHE A 221 21.48 -13.19 17.00
C PHE A 221 21.09 -14.10 15.85
N LYS A 222 19.82 -14.04 15.43
CA LYS A 222 19.29 -14.77 14.29
C LYS A 222 18.33 -13.91 13.47
N ILE A 223 18.43 -13.97 12.15
CA ILE A 223 17.40 -13.42 11.26
C ILE A 223 16.33 -14.50 11.09
N ILE A 224 15.09 -14.18 11.45
CA ILE A 224 13.94 -15.09 11.33
C ILE A 224 13.33 -15.01 9.93
N GLY A 225 13.22 -13.80 9.39
CA GLY A 225 12.62 -13.58 8.08
C GLY A 225 12.63 -12.13 7.64
N LYS A 226 12.29 -11.88 6.37
CA LYS A 226 12.19 -10.53 5.80
C LYS A 226 10.75 -10.05 5.88
N ALA A 227 10.56 -8.85 6.40
CA ALA A 227 9.28 -8.16 6.33
C ALA A 227 9.04 -7.67 4.89
N VAL A 228 7.92 -8.07 4.30
CA VAL A 228 7.60 -7.76 2.90
C VAL A 228 6.56 -6.65 2.78
N ALA A 229 5.43 -6.78 3.49
CA ALA A 229 4.35 -5.79 3.41
C ALA A 229 3.45 -5.81 4.66
N PRO A 230 2.90 -4.67 5.10
CA PRO A 230 1.82 -4.66 6.07
C PRO A 230 0.51 -5.13 5.41
N VAL A 231 -0.17 -6.10 6.02
CA VAL A 231 -1.49 -6.60 5.55
C VAL A 231 -2.65 -5.91 6.27
N MET A 232 -2.40 -5.35 7.45
CA MET A 232 -3.31 -4.44 8.15
C MET A 232 -2.46 -3.36 8.79
N LYS A 233 -2.71 -2.11 8.42
CA LYS A 233 -2.03 -0.93 8.97
C LYS A 233 -3.01 -0.05 9.71
N LYS A 234 -2.70 0.29 10.96
CA LYS A 234 -3.48 1.26 11.73
C LYS A 234 -3.25 2.66 11.14
N ILE A 235 -4.34 3.37 10.88
CA ILE A 235 -4.27 4.79 10.54
C ILE A 235 -4.26 5.55 11.87
N ILE A 236 -3.17 6.29 12.13
CA ILE A 236 -2.98 7.15 13.30
C ILE A 236 -3.19 8.61 12.88
#